data_AF-A0A812SRX1-F1
#
_entry.id   AF-A0A812SRX1-F1
#
_cell.length_a   1.000
_cell.length_b   1.000
_cell.length_c   1.000
_cell.angle_alpha   90.00
_cell.angle_beta   90.00
_cell.angle_gamma   90.00
#
_symmetry.space_group_name_H-M   'P 1'
#
loop_
_entity.id
_entity.type
_entity.pdbx_description
1 polymer ?
#
loop_
_entity_poly.entity_id
_entity_poly.type
_entity_poly.pdbx_seq_one_letter_code
_entity_poly.pdbx_strand_id
1 'polypeptide(L)'
;MSLLASGPIRRVLGTRSAEARRLAGAIDWERYKCDVKGVRWHACGAWRVLFNKKDYEHNFFVKCSCYFRVPIYGFDRAKELAIAYRRRLDAEWDEQLRIWADLDAKREQERAARSPPRTVRRCTVGVRVRTMLGLRHL
;
A
#
# COMPACT_ATOMS: atom_id res chain seq x y z
N MET A 1 14.31 -10.11 0.22
CA MET A 1 14.79 -11.19 -0.67
C MET A 1 16.25 -10.95 -0.99
N SER A 2 17.11 -11.82 -0.44
CA SER A 2 18.58 -11.80 -0.45
C SER A 2 19.18 -11.92 -1.87
N LEU A 3 20.46 -11.57 -2.05
CA LEU A 3 21.32 -11.91 -3.20
C LEU A 3 21.17 -13.38 -3.66
N LEU A 4 20.89 -14.28 -2.70
CA LEU A 4 20.60 -15.70 -2.90
C LEU A 4 19.25 -16.00 -3.61
N ALA A 5 18.46 -14.98 -3.91
CA ALA A 5 17.24 -15.09 -4.72
C ALA A 5 17.55 -15.02 -6.24
N SER A 6 18.79 -14.70 -6.62
CA SER A 6 19.23 -14.81 -8.01
C SER A 6 19.55 -16.27 -8.35
N GLY A 7 18.81 -16.84 -9.32
CA GLY A 7 19.00 -18.22 -9.78
C GLY A 7 20.44 -18.54 -10.20
N PRO A 8 21.11 -17.71 -11.01
CA PRO A 8 22.51 -17.92 -11.38
C PRO A 8 23.48 -17.92 -10.19
N ILE A 9 23.36 -16.95 -9.27
CA ILE A 9 24.24 -16.87 -8.08
C ILE A 9 23.98 -18.07 -7.16
N ARG A 10 22.72 -18.44 -6.95
CA ARG A 10 22.34 -19.62 -6.17
C ARG A 10 22.89 -20.90 -6.79
N ARG A 11 22.91 -21.02 -8.12
CA ARG A 11 23.47 -22.18 -8.82
C ARG A 11 24.99 -22.25 -8.65
N VAL A 12 25.71 -21.14 -8.81
CA VAL A 12 27.17 -21.06 -8.61
C VAL A 12 27.55 -21.41 -7.17
N LEU A 13 26.90 -20.79 -6.17
CA LEU A 13 27.13 -21.11 -4.76
C LEU A 13 26.71 -22.55 -4.42
N GLY A 14 25.64 -23.04 -5.04
CA GLY A 14 25.12 -24.40 -4.90
C GLY A 14 26.03 -25.49 -5.46
N THR A 15 26.95 -25.17 -6.39
CA THR A 15 27.93 -26.14 -6.90
C THR A 15 28.90 -26.64 -5.83
N ARG A 16 29.03 -25.90 -4.70
CA ARG A 16 29.96 -26.20 -3.60
C ARG A 16 31.42 -26.41 -4.02
N SER A 17 31.81 -25.96 -5.21
CA SER A 17 33.19 -26.06 -5.69
C SER A 17 34.13 -25.25 -4.81
N ALA A 18 35.40 -25.65 -4.75
CA ALA A 18 36.43 -24.91 -4.00
C ALA A 18 36.54 -23.46 -4.50
N GLU A 19 36.44 -23.27 -5.81
CA GLU A 19 36.50 -21.95 -6.44
C GLU A 19 35.30 -21.06 -6.09
N ALA A 20 34.07 -21.61 -6.09
CA ALA A 20 32.89 -20.85 -5.68
C ALA A 20 32.98 -20.40 -4.22
N ARG A 21 33.53 -21.25 -3.32
CA ARG A 21 33.75 -20.87 -1.91
C ARG A 21 34.81 -19.80 -1.77
N ARG A 22 35.91 -19.90 -2.50
CA ARG A 22 36.99 -18.91 -2.53
C ARG A 22 36.47 -17.53 -2.97
N LEU A 23 35.75 -17.48 -4.08
CA LEU A 23 35.16 -16.25 -4.61
C LEU A 23 34.10 -15.67 -3.67
N ALA A 24 33.24 -16.51 -3.09
CA ALA A 24 32.24 -16.05 -2.13
C ALA A 24 32.86 -15.48 -0.85
N GLY A 25 33.98 -16.05 -0.40
CA GLY A 25 34.74 -15.54 0.76
C GLY A 25 35.45 -14.21 0.50
N ALA A 26 35.71 -13.87 -0.77
CA ALA A 26 36.33 -12.60 -1.15
C ALA A 26 35.33 -11.43 -1.28
N ILE A 27 34.03 -11.71 -1.24
CA ILE A 27 32.99 -10.69 -1.37
C ILE A 27 32.69 -10.08 0.00
N ASP A 28 32.77 -8.76 0.09
CA ASP A 28 32.23 -8.00 1.22
C ASP A 28 30.70 -7.91 1.09
N TRP A 29 30.01 -8.89 1.68
CA TRP A 29 28.55 -9.00 1.63
C TRP A 29 27.82 -7.88 2.37
N GLU A 30 28.47 -7.20 3.32
CA GLU A 30 27.84 -6.11 4.09
C GLU A 30 27.53 -4.91 3.20
N ARG A 31 28.39 -4.62 2.21
CA ARG A 31 28.16 -3.50 1.26
C ARG A 31 26.88 -3.64 0.44
N TYR A 32 26.45 -4.87 0.20
CA TYR A 32 25.25 -5.19 -0.58
C TYR A 32 23.95 -5.20 0.24
N LYS A 33 24.03 -4.99 1.56
CA LYS A 33 22.85 -4.82 2.42
C LYS A 33 22.32 -3.39 2.35
N CYS A 34 21.02 -3.24 2.56
CA CYS A 34 20.34 -1.95 2.66
C CYS A 34 19.15 -2.10 3.61
N ASP A 35 19.06 -1.22 4.59
CA ASP A 35 18.01 -1.25 5.62
C ASP A 35 16.70 -0.62 5.15
N VAL A 36 16.72 0.05 3.99
CA VAL A 36 15.52 0.69 3.42
C VAL A 36 14.63 -0.37 2.78
N LYS A 37 13.43 -0.57 3.36
CA LYS A 37 12.44 -1.53 2.86
C LYS A 37 12.13 -1.29 1.39
N GLY A 38 12.26 -2.35 0.59
CA GLY A 38 11.98 -2.31 -0.85
C GLY A 38 13.20 -1.95 -1.70
N VAL A 39 14.34 -1.60 -1.12
CA VAL A 39 15.62 -1.41 -1.83
C VAL A 39 16.50 -2.64 -1.63
N ARG A 40 17.03 -3.22 -2.71
CA ARG A 40 17.93 -4.38 -2.62
C ARG A 40 18.88 -4.48 -3.80
N TRP A 41 20.02 -5.14 -3.59
CA TRP A 41 20.88 -5.53 -4.70
C TRP A 41 20.21 -6.58 -5.60
N HIS A 42 20.45 -6.47 -6.90
CA HIS A 42 20.00 -7.39 -7.93
C HIS A 42 21.20 -7.93 -8.72
N ALA A 43 21.15 -9.22 -9.07
CA ALA A 43 22.26 -9.90 -9.73
C ALA A 43 22.61 -9.38 -11.14
N CYS A 44 21.77 -8.54 -11.74
CA CYS A 44 22.12 -7.85 -12.98
C CYS A 44 23.08 -6.65 -12.77
N GLY A 45 23.65 -6.49 -11.57
CA GLY A 45 24.54 -5.37 -11.27
C GLY A 45 23.80 -4.07 -11.00
N ALA A 46 22.70 -4.12 -10.25
CA ALA A 46 21.85 -2.95 -10.00
C ALA A 46 21.21 -2.97 -8.61
N TRP A 47 20.93 -1.78 -8.09
CA TRP A 47 20.03 -1.60 -6.95
C TRP A 47 18.59 -1.54 -7.45
N ARG A 48 17.78 -2.51 -7.04
CA ARG A 48 16.36 -2.59 -7.39
C ARG A 48 15.52 -1.95 -6.31
N VAL A 49 14.62 -1.07 -6.71
CA VAL A 49 13.54 -0.53 -5.88
C VAL A 49 12.25 -1.27 -6.23
N LEU A 50 11.57 -1.75 -5.21
CA LEU A 50 10.25 -2.36 -5.29
C LEU A 50 9.30 -1.60 -4.38
N PHE A 51 8.23 -1.07 -4.96
CA PHE A 51 7.15 -0.39 -4.26
C PHE A 51 5.84 -1.03 -4.65
N ASN A 52 5.08 -1.48 -3.64
CA ASN A 52 3.78 -2.12 -3.84
C ASN A 52 2.91 -1.76 -2.64
N LYS A 53 2.01 -0.79 -2.86
CA LYS A 53 1.08 -0.28 -1.86
C LYS A 53 -0.33 -0.34 -2.43
N LYS A 54 -1.28 -0.53 -1.54
CA LYS A 54 -2.67 -0.78 -1.86
C LYS A 54 -3.56 -0.08 -0.85
N ASP A 55 -4.55 0.60 -1.37
CA ASP A 55 -5.67 1.15 -0.63
C ASP A 55 -6.93 0.46 -1.16
N TYR A 56 -7.50 -0.43 -0.35
CA TYR A 56 -8.64 -1.24 -0.74
C TYR A 56 -9.96 -0.48 -0.63
N GLU A 57 -10.04 0.51 0.26
CA GLU A 57 -11.25 1.33 0.45
C GLU A 57 -11.51 2.16 -0.80
N HIS A 58 -10.45 2.70 -1.39
CA HIS A 58 -10.51 3.53 -2.60
C HIS A 58 -10.23 2.76 -3.90
N ASN A 59 -10.02 1.44 -3.83
CA ASN A 59 -9.61 0.60 -4.98
C ASN A 59 -8.38 1.16 -5.72
N PHE A 60 -7.43 1.72 -4.99
CA PHE A 60 -6.26 2.41 -5.52
C PHE A 60 -4.98 1.60 -5.24
N PHE A 61 -4.24 1.28 -6.29
CA PHE A 61 -3.07 0.40 -6.20
C PHE A 61 -1.89 1.00 -6.95
N VAL A 62 -0.74 1.09 -6.27
CA VAL A 62 0.51 1.58 -6.88
C VAL A 62 1.56 0.50 -6.82
N LYS A 63 2.05 0.11 -8.00
CA LYS A 63 3.15 -0.85 -8.16
C LYS A 63 4.25 -0.22 -9.00
N CYS A 64 5.41 0.01 -8.40
CA CYS A 64 6.60 0.48 -9.08
C CYS A 64 7.77 -0.50 -8.89
N SER A 65 8.51 -0.74 -9.96
CA SER A 65 9.76 -1.51 -9.95
C SER A 65 10.79 -0.79 -10.81
N CYS A 66 11.88 -0.33 -10.19
CA CYS A 66 12.94 0.43 -10.87
C CYS A 66 14.32 -0.16 -10.57
N TYR A 67 15.28 0.06 -11.47
CA TYR A 67 16.66 -0.42 -11.36
C TYR A 67 17.64 0.72 -11.53
N PHE A 68 18.53 0.89 -10.55
CA PHE A 68 19.66 1.81 -10.60
C PHE A 68 20.91 1.00 -10.89
N ARG A 69 21.36 1.03 -12.15
CA ARG A 69 22.43 0.18 -12.65
C ARG A 69 23.81 0.72 -12.25
N VAL A 70 24.65 -0.14 -11.68
CA VAL A 70 26.02 0.21 -11.28
C VAL A 70 26.90 0.63 -12.46
N PRO A 71 26.81 0.01 -13.66
CA PRO A 71 27.58 0.50 -14.81
C PRO A 71 27.29 1.95 -15.22
N ILE A 72 26.14 2.51 -14.81
CA ILE A 72 25.76 3.88 -15.16
C ILE A 72 26.17 4.85 -14.04
N TYR A 73 25.88 4.51 -12.79
CA TYR A 73 26.00 5.44 -11.68
C TYR A 73 27.19 5.17 -10.75
N GLY A 74 27.83 4.01 -10.83
CA GLY A 74 28.74 3.51 -9.79
C GLY A 74 27.99 2.86 -8.62
N PHE A 75 28.70 2.07 -7.82
CA PHE A 75 28.07 1.20 -6.81
C PHE A 75 27.36 1.98 -5.71
N ASP A 76 28.06 2.93 -5.09
CA ASP A 76 27.56 3.69 -3.94
C ASP A 76 26.47 4.69 -4.38
N ARG A 77 26.72 5.42 -5.46
CA ARG A 77 25.74 6.37 -5.99
C ARG A 77 24.46 5.70 -6.49
N ALA A 78 24.55 4.53 -7.12
CA ALA A 78 23.35 3.76 -7.47
C ALA A 78 22.52 3.38 -6.23
N LYS A 79 23.18 3.04 -5.11
CA LYS A 79 22.52 2.75 -3.82
C LYS A 79 21.79 3.97 -3.28
N GLU A 80 22.47 5.12 -3.25
CA GLU A 80 21.91 6.39 -2.81
C GLU A 80 20.66 6.78 -3.61
N LEU A 81 20.75 6.70 -4.95
CA LEU A 81 19.63 7.02 -5.84
C LEU A 81 18.44 6.10 -5.60
N ALA A 82 18.69 4.79 -5.41
CA ALA A 82 17.65 3.83 -5.10
C ALA A 82 16.96 4.14 -3.76
N ILE A 83 17.73 4.51 -2.73
CA ILE A 83 17.21 4.92 -1.41
C ILE A 83 16.39 6.20 -1.53
N ALA A 84 16.92 7.23 -2.19
CA ALA A 84 16.25 8.51 -2.38
C ALA A 84 14.92 8.33 -3.13
N TYR A 85 14.95 7.56 -4.24
CA TYR A 85 13.75 7.24 -5.00
C TYR A 85 12.71 6.50 -4.15
N ARG A 86 13.15 5.54 -3.33
CA ARG A 86 12.25 4.81 -2.44
C ARG A 86 11.58 5.72 -1.41
N ARG A 87 12.33 6.63 -0.78
CA ARG A 87 11.81 7.60 0.20
C ARG A 87 10.81 8.55 -0.46
N ARG A 88 11.10 9.01 -1.68
CA ARG A 88 10.17 9.85 -2.46
C ARG A 88 8.84 9.15 -2.69
N LEU A 89 8.86 7.87 -3.10
CA LEU A 89 7.64 7.07 -3.29
C LEU A 89 6.83 6.89 -1.99
N ASP A 90 7.49 6.79 -0.83
CA ASP A 90 6.77 6.75 0.46
C ASP A 90 6.08 8.09 0.74
N ALA A 91 6.78 9.22 0.54
CA ALA A 91 6.21 10.55 0.75
C ALA A 91 5.03 10.84 -0.20
N GLU A 92 5.18 10.50 -1.49
CA GLU A 92 4.11 10.62 -2.49
C GLU A 92 2.89 9.78 -2.10
N TRP A 93 3.11 8.57 -1.56
CA TRP A 93 2.01 7.72 -1.10
C TRP A 93 1.29 8.29 0.13
N ASP A 94 2.02 8.81 1.11
CA ASP A 94 1.43 9.43 2.30
C ASP A 94 0.67 10.73 1.94
N GLU A 95 1.09 11.46 0.91
CA GLU A 95 0.33 12.55 0.33
C GLU A 95 -0.99 12.07 -0.30
N GLN A 96 -0.96 11.00 -1.10
CA GLN A 96 -2.18 10.44 -1.69
C GLN A 96 -3.19 9.98 -0.63
N LEU A 97 -2.73 9.36 0.46
CA LEU A 97 -3.62 8.95 1.56
C LEU A 97 -4.30 10.16 2.24
N ARG A 98 -3.57 11.27 2.41
CA ARG A 98 -4.16 12.51 2.96
C ARG A 98 -5.21 13.10 2.04
N ILE A 99 -4.95 13.13 0.74
CA ILE A 99 -5.91 13.61 -0.26
C ILE A 99 -7.20 12.78 -0.22
N TRP A 100 -7.08 11.45 -0.14
CA TRP A 100 -8.26 10.58 -0.01
C TRP A 100 -9.05 10.85 1.27
N ALA A 101 -8.37 10.98 2.41
CA ALA A 101 -9.03 11.31 3.68
C ALA A 101 -9.82 12.62 3.61
N ASP A 102 -9.26 13.66 2.98
CA ASP A 102 -9.94 14.95 2.80
C ASP A 102 -11.17 14.83 1.88
N LEU A 103 -11.07 14.04 0.81
CA LEU A 103 -12.19 13.80 -0.10
C LEU A 103 -13.33 13.05 0.59
N ASP A 104 -13.00 12.07 1.42
CA ASP A 104 -13.99 11.30 2.16
C ASP A 104 -14.67 12.12 3.25
N ALA A 105 -13.92 12.97 3.97
CA ALA A 105 -14.50 13.91 4.92
C ALA A 105 -15.50 14.87 4.25
N LYS A 106 -15.16 15.38 3.06
CA LYS A 106 -16.08 16.24 2.27
C LYS A 106 -17.33 15.49 1.83
N ARG A 107 -17.18 14.26 1.30
CA ARG A 107 -18.32 13.43 0.90
C ARG A 107 -19.25 13.13 2.07
N GLU A 108 -18.70 12.89 3.26
CA GLU A 108 -19.50 12.62 4.45
C GLU A 108 -20.27 13.86 4.91
N GLN A 109 -19.64 15.04 4.88
CA GLN A 109 -20.32 16.31 5.17
C GLN A 109 -21.46 16.58 4.18
N GLU A 110 -21.25 16.34 2.88
CA GLU A 110 -22.29 16.48 1.86
C GLU A 110 -23.46 15.51 2.07
N ARG A 111 -23.18 14.25 2.45
CA ARG A 111 -24.23 13.27 2.79
C ARG A 111 -25.02 13.68 4.01
N ALA A 112 -24.36 14.15 5.06
CA ALA A 112 -25.01 14.64 6.28
C ALA A 112 -25.91 15.85 5.99
N ALA A 113 -25.45 16.78 5.15
CA ALA A 113 -26.23 17.94 4.74
C ALA A 113 -27.43 17.59 3.84
N ARG A 114 -27.31 16.55 3.00
CA ARG A 114 -28.39 16.08 2.11
C ARG A 114 -29.40 15.17 2.80
N SER A 115 -29.09 14.63 3.97
CA SER A 115 -29.99 13.77 4.72
C SER A 115 -30.87 14.67 5.61
N PRO A 116 -32.13 14.98 5.23
CA PRO A 116 -33.01 15.73 6.12
C PRO A 116 -33.18 14.93 7.42
N PRO A 117 -33.44 15.59 8.57
CA PRO A 117 -33.81 14.86 9.78
C PRO A 117 -34.97 13.94 9.41
N ARG A 118 -34.79 12.63 9.58
CA ARG A 118 -35.90 11.68 9.53
C ARG A 118 -36.86 12.13 10.63
N THR A 119 -37.84 12.95 10.29
CA THR A 119 -38.96 13.23 11.17
C THR A 119 -39.62 11.89 11.39
N VAL A 120 -39.30 11.25 12.51
CA VAL A 120 -40.02 10.10 13.01
C VAL A 120 -41.44 10.63 13.23
N ARG A 121 -42.30 10.49 12.22
CA ARG A 121 -43.74 10.65 12.40
C ARG A 121 -44.12 9.56 13.39
N ARG A 122 -44.20 9.92 14.67
CA ARG A 122 -44.98 9.16 15.65
C ARG A 122 -46.38 9.08 15.04
N CYS A 123 -46.72 7.94 14.45
CA CYS A 123 -48.11 7.57 14.26
C CYS A 123 -48.70 7.41 15.67
N THR A 124 -49.27 8.48 16.22
CA THR A 124 -50.28 8.35 17.26
C THR A 124 -51.44 7.61 16.60
N VAL A 125 -51.52 6.30 16.85
CA VAL A 125 -52.68 5.48 16.52
C VAL A 125 -53.84 6.06 17.32
N GLY A 126 -54.60 6.95 16.69
CA GLY A 126 -55.86 7.44 17.22
C GLY A 126 -56.85 6.28 17.24
N VAL A 127 -57.04 5.69 18.42
CA VAL A 127 -58.15 4.76 18.66
C VAL A 127 -59.44 5.56 18.52
N ARG A 128 -60.08 5.50 17.35
CA ARG A 128 -61.46 5.95 17.18
C ARG A 128 -62.38 4.91 17.81
N VAL A 129 -62.82 5.16 19.04
CA VAL A 129 -63.96 4.44 19.61
C VAL A 129 -65.21 4.92 18.88
N ARG A 130 -65.79 4.03 18.07
CA ARG A 130 -67.06 4.25 17.37
C ARG A 130 -68.19 3.78 18.28
N THR A 131 -68.77 4.67 19.07
CA THR A 131 -70.03 4.38 19.77
C THR A 131 -71.16 4.31 18.75
N MET A 132 -71.60 3.10 18.45
CA MET A 132 -72.91 2.86 17.86
C MET A 132 -73.96 2.98 18.97
N LEU A 133 -74.72 4.07 18.99
CA LEU A 133 -76.02 4.08 19.64
C LEU A 133 -77.08 3.94 18.55
N GLY A 134 -77.43 2.67 18.33
CA GLY A 134 -78.62 2.26 17.60
C GLY A 134 -79.89 2.50 18.42
N LEU A 135 -80.99 2.57 17.67
CA LEU A 135 -82.37 2.79 18.09
C LEU A 135 -82.82 1.96 19.30
N ARG A 136 -83.76 2.51 20.08
CA ARG A 136 -84.91 1.78 20.65
C ARG A 136 -86.03 2.75 21.10
N HIS A 137 -87.20 2.53 20.51
CA HIS A 137 -88.59 2.72 21.00
C HIS A 137 -88.95 3.92 21.88
N LEU A 138 -89.89 4.76 21.43
CA LEU A 138 -91.35 4.59 21.56
C LEU A 138 -92.06 5.54 20.59
#